data_AF-A0A7W4IYX7-F1
#
_entry.id   AF-A0A7W4IYX7-F1
#
_cell.length_a   1.000
_cell.length_b   1.000
_cell.length_c   1.000
_cell.angle_alpha   90.00
_cell.angle_beta   90.00
_cell.angle_gamma   90.00
#
_symmetry.space_group_name_H-M   'P 1'
#
loop_
_entity.id
_entity.type
_entity.pdbx_description
1 polymer ?
#
loop_
_entity_poly.entity_id
_entity_poly.type
_entity_poly.pdbx_seq_one_letter_code
_entity_poly.pdbx_strand_id
1 'polypeptide(L)'
;MTRQFPYMKSTFQWKGDGFIISAEALANPHTEYHGLERLALKHHRAGSYALAGEHWLIAAGWRRGMMDANDERHVEALQFVLRHVEYDRAMAEWKKKKLGRSAMPYPGQFGLADD
;
A
#
# COMPACT_ATOMS: atom_id res chain seq x y z
N MET A 1 12.31 -17.65 15.52
CA MET A 1 11.41 -17.31 14.40
C MET A 1 10.40 -16.26 14.86
N THR A 2 10.50 -15.10 14.22
CA THR A 2 9.53 -13.99 14.06
C THR A 2 8.44 -13.78 15.12
N ARG A 3 8.76 -12.98 16.13
CA ARG A 3 7.80 -12.30 17.03
C ARG A 3 7.37 -10.93 16.47
N GLN A 4 7.23 -10.81 15.15
CA GLN A 4 6.97 -9.52 14.50
C GLN A 4 5.57 -8.94 14.78
N PHE A 5 4.60 -9.75 15.23
CA PHE A 5 3.22 -9.30 15.46
C PHE A 5 2.60 -9.94 16.72
N PRO A 6 2.70 -9.31 17.90
CA PRO A 6 2.28 -9.91 19.18
C PRO A 6 0.76 -10.13 19.33
N TYR A 7 -0.06 -9.63 18.41
CA TYR A 7 -1.53 -9.77 18.42
C TYR A 7 -2.08 -10.72 17.35
N MET A 8 -1.22 -11.36 16.57
CA MET A 8 -1.65 -12.32 15.56
C MET A 8 -2.04 -13.65 16.23
N LYS A 9 -3.29 -14.08 16.03
CA LYS A 9 -3.76 -15.39 16.48
C LYS A 9 -3.00 -16.49 15.72
N SER A 10 -2.49 -17.48 16.44
CA SER A 10 -1.77 -18.65 15.90
C SER A 10 -2.59 -19.47 14.89
N THR A 11 -3.91 -19.29 14.87
CA THR A 11 -4.86 -20.00 14.01
C THR A 11 -5.16 -19.27 12.70
N PHE A 12 -4.47 -18.17 12.40
CA PHE A 12 -4.72 -17.43 11.17
C PHE A 12 -4.21 -18.23 9.98
N GLN A 13 -5.13 -18.83 9.21
CA GLN A 13 -4.79 -19.52 7.98
C GLN A 13 -4.40 -18.49 6.93
N TRP A 14 -3.09 -18.37 6.69
CA TRP A 14 -2.58 -17.67 5.52
C TRP A 14 -3.13 -18.36 4.27
N LYS A 15 -4.14 -17.74 3.64
CA LYS A 15 -4.65 -18.22 2.36
C LYS A 15 -3.62 -17.91 1.28
N GLY A 16 -2.79 -18.91 0.97
CA GLY A 16 -1.92 -18.95 -0.19
C GLY A 16 -0.66 -18.10 -0.06
N ASP A 17 0.37 -18.51 -0.78
CA ASP A 17 1.70 -17.87 -0.89
C ASP A 17 1.66 -16.47 -1.55
N GLY A 18 0.51 -15.80 -1.54
CA GLY A 18 0.28 -14.49 -2.14
C GLY A 18 0.50 -13.32 -1.19
N PHE A 19 0.69 -13.55 0.11
CA PHE A 19 1.07 -12.48 1.05
C PHE A 19 2.58 -12.49 1.29
N ILE A 20 3.34 -12.27 0.22
CA ILE A 20 4.75 -11.95 0.37
C ILE A 20 4.83 -10.43 0.34
N ILE A 21 4.76 -9.80 1.53
CA ILE A 21 5.62 -8.64 1.72
C ILE A 21 7.00 -9.17 1.38
N SER A 22 7.61 -8.71 0.28
CA SER A 22 8.91 -9.24 -0.15
C SER A 22 9.81 -9.30 1.07
N ALA A 23 10.49 -10.43 1.28
CA ALA A 23 11.43 -10.56 2.38
C ALA A 23 12.39 -9.35 2.39
N GLU A 24 12.69 -8.80 1.21
CA GLU A 24 13.41 -7.55 0.95
C GLU A 24 12.75 -6.29 1.57
N ALA A 25 11.42 -6.12 1.44
CA ALA A 25 10.66 -5.01 2.04
C ALA A 25 10.53 -5.11 3.57
N LEU A 26 10.62 -6.31 4.15
CA LEU A 26 10.66 -6.52 5.60
C LEU A 26 12.09 -6.51 6.17
N ALA A 27 13.09 -6.93 5.39
CA ALA A 27 14.46 -7.16 5.84
C ALA A 27 15.38 -5.95 5.71
N ASN A 28 14.91 -4.83 5.14
CA ASN A 28 15.71 -3.62 5.05
C ASN A 28 15.25 -2.57 6.08
N PRO A 29 15.74 -2.64 7.33
CA PRO A 29 15.40 -1.70 8.40
C PRO A 29 15.89 -0.27 8.15
N HIS A 30 16.64 -0.02 7.07
CA HIS A 30 17.14 1.29 6.67
C HIS A 30 16.45 1.88 5.44
N THR A 31 15.56 1.15 4.77
CA THR A 31 14.66 1.79 3.80
C THR A 31 13.51 2.42 4.57
N GLU A 32 13.70 3.69 4.89
CA GLU A 32 12.62 4.63 5.22
C GLU A 32 11.38 4.30 4.36
N TYR A 33 10.17 4.40 4.91
CA TYR A 33 8.91 4.13 4.21
C TYR A 33 8.85 4.73 2.80
N HIS A 34 9.56 5.83 2.52
CA HIS A 34 9.83 6.37 1.19
C HIS A 34 10.33 5.34 0.14
N GLY A 35 11.11 4.34 0.54
CA GLY A 35 11.48 3.20 -0.29
C GLY A 35 10.28 2.36 -0.73
N LEU A 36 9.34 2.10 0.18
CA LEU A 36 8.09 1.41 -0.12
C LEU A 36 7.19 2.26 -1.04
N GLU A 37 7.13 3.57 -0.82
CA GLU A 37 6.38 4.50 -1.68
C GLU A 37 6.95 4.50 -3.11
N ARG A 38 8.28 4.53 -3.26
CA ARG A 38 8.94 4.42 -4.58
C ARG A 38 8.65 3.08 -5.26
N LEU A 39 8.66 1.97 -4.52
CA LEU A 39 8.31 0.65 -5.06
C LEU A 39 6.84 0.60 -5.48
N ALA A 40 5.95 1.16 -4.67
CA ALA A 40 4.53 1.26 -4.98
C ALA A 40 4.31 2.02 -6.29
N LEU A 41 4.93 3.18 -6.46
CA LEU A 41 4.89 3.96 -7.71
C LEU A 41 5.46 3.18 -8.90
N LYS A 42 6.56 2.44 -8.72
CA LYS A 42 7.13 1.58 -9.77
C LYS A 42 6.15 0.49 -10.20
N HIS A 43 5.52 -0.19 -9.25
CA HIS A 43 4.52 -1.22 -9.53
C HIS A 43 3.25 -0.63 -10.16
N HIS A 44 2.80 0.54 -9.72
CA HIS A 44 1.67 1.26 -10.30
C HIS A 44 1.93 1.55 -11.79
N ARG A 45 3.09 2.14 -12.12
CA ARG A 45 3.50 2.45 -13.49
C ARG A 45 3.64 1.20 -14.36
N ALA A 46 4.04 0.07 -13.77
CA ALA A 46 4.09 -1.23 -14.44
C ALA A 46 2.70 -1.90 -14.59
N GLY A 47 1.61 -1.24 -14.16
CA GLY A 47 0.25 -1.78 -14.21
C GLY A 47 -0.01 -2.92 -13.22
N SER A 48 0.86 -3.09 -12.22
CA SER A 48 0.76 -4.10 -11.15
C SER A 48 0.05 -3.51 -9.93
N TYR A 49 -1.18 -3.02 -10.13
CA TYR A 49 -1.92 -2.21 -9.15
C TYR A 49 -2.18 -2.89 -7.81
N ALA A 50 -2.46 -4.20 -7.79
CA ALA A 50 -2.65 -4.93 -6.53
C ALA A 50 -1.38 -4.88 -5.66
N LEU A 51 -0.23 -5.16 -6.28
CA LEU A 51 1.07 -5.12 -5.61
C LEU A 51 1.47 -3.70 -5.22
N ALA A 52 1.13 -2.69 -6.04
CA ALA A 52 1.33 -1.29 -5.71
C ALA A 52 0.55 -0.88 -4.44
N GLY A 53 -0.74 -1.24 -4.38
CA GLY A 53 -1.58 -0.98 -3.21
C GLY A 53 -1.11 -1.67 -1.94
N GLU A 54 -0.52 -2.88 -2.05
CA GLU A 54 0.10 -3.56 -0.92
C GLU A 54 1.31 -2.80 -0.38
N HIS A 55 2.21 -2.31 -1.24
CA HIS A 55 3.36 -1.51 -0.83
C HIS A 55 2.93 -0.21 -0.15
N TRP A 56 1.92 0.49 -0.68
CA TRP A 56 1.35 1.67 -0.03
C TRP A 56 0.73 1.32 1.33
N LEU A 57 0.02 0.20 1.46
CA LEU A 57 -0.60 -0.18 2.73
C LEU A 57 0.45 -0.46 3.81
N ILE A 58 1.57 -1.08 3.43
CA ILE A 58 2.70 -1.29 4.35
C ILE A 58 3.30 0.06 4.73
N ALA A 59 3.55 0.96 3.76
CA ALA A 59 4.04 2.31 4.02
C ALA A 59 3.12 3.09 4.99
N ALA A 60 1.80 2.96 4.85
CA ALA A 60 0.83 3.55 5.79
C ALA A 60 1.01 3.01 7.21
N GLY A 61 1.22 1.70 7.37
CA GLY A 61 1.50 1.08 8.66
C GLY A 61 2.75 1.65 9.33
N TRP A 62 3.84 1.81 8.57
CA TRP A 62 5.08 2.43 9.06
C TRP A 62 4.88 3.90 9.42
N ARG A 63 4.23 4.69 8.55
CA ARG A 63 3.90 6.09 8.83
C ARG A 63 3.10 6.21 10.11
N ARG A 64 2.05 5.39 10.28
CA ARG A 64 1.21 5.38 11.48
C ARG A 64 2.00 5.07 12.75
N GLY A 65 2.94 4.13 12.68
CA GLY A 65 3.80 3.75 13.80
C GLY A 65 4.84 4.79 14.19
N MET A 66 5.23 5.67 13.26
CA MET A 66 6.23 6.71 13.47
C MET A 66 5.64 8.12 13.61
N MET A 67 4.31 8.25 13.69
CA MET A 67 3.67 9.55 13.86
C MET A 67 4.01 10.15 15.23
N ASP A 68 4.49 11.39 15.20
CA ASP A 68 4.36 12.31 16.34
C ASP A 68 2.91 12.83 16.41
N ALA A 69 2.29 12.76 17.59
CA ALA A 69 0.92 13.22 17.84
C ALA A 69 0.76 14.74 17.74
N ASN A 70 1.87 15.50 17.83
CA ASN A 70 1.86 16.96 17.75
C ASN A 70 2.18 17.50 16.35
N ASP A 71 2.42 16.63 15.36
CA ASP A 71 2.75 17.03 14.00
C ASP A 71 1.65 16.61 13.01
N GLU A 72 0.80 17.58 12.64
CA GLU A 72 -0.31 17.37 11.70
C GLU A 72 0.17 16.90 10.31
N ARG A 73 1.42 17.20 9.93
CA ARG A 73 1.99 16.76 8.64
C ARG A 73 2.08 15.24 8.56
N HIS A 74 2.22 14.55 9.69
CA HIS A 74 2.17 13.09 9.71
C HIS A 74 0.78 12.55 9.38
N VAL A 75 -0.28 13.27 9.79
CA VAL A 75 -1.67 12.91 9.47
C VAL A 75 -1.91 13.08 7.97
N GLU A 76 -1.49 14.23 7.41
CA GLU A 76 -1.61 14.51 5.97
C GLU A 76 -0.86 13.47 5.13
N ALA A 77 0.37 13.15 5.53
CA ALA A 77 1.18 12.17 4.80
C ALA A 77 0.61 10.74 4.92
N LEU A 78 0.00 10.37 6.05
CA LEU A 78 -0.72 9.11 6.18
C LEU A 78 -1.96 9.08 5.28
N GLN A 79 -2.74 10.17 5.23
CA GLN A 79 -3.89 10.28 4.34
C GLN A 79 -3.49 10.16 2.87
N PHE A 80 -2.40 10.81 2.47
CA PHE A 80 -1.84 10.72 1.12
C PHE A 80 -1.57 9.25 0.73
N VAL A 81 -0.90 8.50 1.59
CA VAL A 81 -0.62 7.08 1.34
C VAL A 81 -1.91 6.24 1.27
N LEU A 82 -2.88 6.49 2.16
CA LEU A 82 -4.16 5.76 2.14
C LEU A 82 -4.97 6.03 0.87
N ARG A 83 -4.96 7.26 0.34
CA ARG A 83 -5.57 7.59 -0.96
C ARG A 83 -4.95 6.78 -2.09
N HIS A 84 -3.63 6.61 -2.09
CA HIS A 84 -2.95 5.75 -3.04
C HIS A 84 -3.36 4.27 -2.91
N VAL A 85 -3.53 3.74 -1.69
CA VAL A 85 -4.06 2.38 -1.48
C VAL A 85 -5.44 2.22 -2.12
N GLU A 86 -6.34 3.17 -1.90
CA GLU A 86 -7.70 3.14 -2.45
C GLU A 86 -7.69 3.23 -3.97
N TYR A 87 -6.88 4.13 -4.53
CA TYR A 87 -6.73 4.28 -5.97
C TYR A 87 -6.19 3.00 -6.63
N ASP A 88 -5.12 2.41 -6.08
CA ASP A 88 -4.55 1.17 -6.59
C ASP A 88 -5.51 -0.03 -6.50
N ARG A 89 -6.30 -0.10 -5.43
CA ARG A 89 -7.38 -1.10 -5.33
C ARG A 89 -8.44 -0.91 -6.41
N ALA A 90 -8.86 0.33 -6.64
CA ALA A 90 -9.83 0.62 -7.69
C ALA A 90 -9.28 0.28 -9.08
N MET A 91 -8.01 0.61 -9.35
CA MET A 91 -7.33 0.25 -10.60
C MET A 91 -7.17 -1.26 -10.78
N ALA A 92 -6.85 -1.99 -9.71
CA ALA A 92 -6.79 -3.45 -9.73
C ALA A 92 -8.16 -4.08 -10.05
N GLU A 93 -9.22 -3.58 -9.40
CA GLU A 93 -10.58 -4.04 -9.65
C GLU A 93 -11.06 -3.69 -11.06
N TRP A 94 -10.77 -2.48 -11.54
CA TRP A 94 -11.05 -2.10 -12.92
C TRP A 94 -10.29 -2.99 -13.92
N LYS A 95 -9.01 -3.28 -13.68
CA LYS A 95 -8.20 -4.17 -14.54
C LYS A 95 -8.80 -5.57 -14.61
N LYS A 96 -9.31 -6.11 -13.50
CA LYS A 96 -10.05 -7.40 -13.47
C LYS A 96 -11.37 -7.31 -14.24
N LYS A 97 -12.08 -6.19 -14.09
CA LYS A 97 -13.40 -5.94 -14.67
C LYS A 97 -13.37 -5.41 -16.10
N LYS A 98 -12.22 -5.26 -16.76
CA LYS A 98 -12.09 -4.77 -18.16
C LYS A 98 -12.92 -5.55 -19.22
N LEU A 99 -13.60 -6.63 -18.83
CA LEU A 99 -14.63 -7.33 -19.61
C LEU A 99 -16.03 -6.65 -19.55
N GLY A 100 -16.26 -5.72 -18.63
CA GLY A 100 -17.46 -4.89 -18.53
C GLY A 100 -17.13 -3.42 -18.75
N ARG A 101 -18.07 -2.65 -19.30
CA ARG A 101 -17.94 -1.22 -19.69
C ARG A 101 -17.76 -0.25 -18.49
N SER A 102 -16.93 -0.59 -17.51
CA SER A 102 -16.64 0.26 -16.35
C SER A 102 -15.66 1.36 -16.74
N ALA A 103 -15.97 2.60 -16.34
CA ALA A 103 -15.04 3.72 -16.47
C ALA A 103 -13.74 3.42 -15.70
N MET A 104 -12.62 3.86 -16.26
CA MET A 104 -11.31 3.77 -15.62
C MET A 104 -11.26 4.71 -14.41
N PRO A 105 -10.83 4.24 -13.23
CA PRO A 105 -10.56 5.11 -12.10
C PRO A 105 -9.48 6.14 -12.45
N TYR A 106 -9.63 7.37 -11.99
CA TYR A 106 -8.61 8.42 -12.18
C TYR A 106 -8.17 9.01 -10.83
N PRO A 107 -6.91 9.48 -10.71
CA PRO A 107 -6.33 9.93 -9.44
C PRO A 107 -7.18 10.97 -8.69
N GLY A 108 -7.74 11.95 -9.41
CA GLY A 108 -8.59 12.98 -8.83
C GLY A 108 -9.80 12.46 -8.02
N GLN A 109 -10.33 11.27 -8.34
CA GLN A 109 -11.44 10.66 -7.55
C GLN A 109 -11.03 10.30 -6.12
N PHE A 110 -9.73 10.15 -5.89
CA PHE A 110 -9.15 9.76 -4.61
C PHE A 110 -8.43 10.94 -3.93
N GLY A 111 -8.58 12.16 -4.44
CA GLY A 111 -7.87 13.34 -3.91
C GLY A 111 -6.36 13.26 -4.12
N LEU A 112 -5.93 12.63 -5.22
CA LEU A 112 -4.57 12.60 -5.72
C LEU A 112 -4.47 13.52 -6.94
N ALA A 113 -3.25 14.00 -7.23
CA ALA A 113 -2.99 14.77 -8.44
C ALA A 113 -2.98 13.85 -9.68
N ASP A 114 -3.38 14.39 -10.83
CA ASP A 114 -3.51 13.65 -12.09
C ASP A 114 -2.17 13.49 -12.86
N ASP A 115 -1.05 13.99 -12.32
CA ASP A 115 0.35 13.96 -12.82
C ASP A 115 0.57 13.72 -14.33
#